data_AF-A0A7X2TJU4-F1
#
_entry.id   AF-A0A7X2TJU4-F1
#
_cell.length_a   1.000
_cell.length_b   1.000
_cell.length_c   1.000
_cell.angle_alpha   90.00
_cell.angle_beta   90.00
_cell.angle_gamma   90.00
#
_symmetry.space_group_name_H-M   'P 1'
#
loop_
_entity.id
_entity.type
_entity.pdbx_description
1 polymer ?
#
loop_
_entity_poly.entity_id
_entity_poly.type
_entity_poly.pdbx_seq_one_letter_code
_entity_poly.pdbx_strand_id
1 'polypeptide(L)'
;MRFPLILTAAALAVSGCVVQSPGVAPMPPAVPPVTAPAPAPDAAIRSSARVVVNREMAKRLPGANVAPYTDCVMQNATTAELASIADSANTGASSAVAAIVARPATSQCIAGAAAAARRTA
;
A
#
# COMPACT_ATOMS: atom_id res chain seq x y z
N MET A 1 -42.44 28.01 5.67
CA MET A 1 -42.63 28.29 4.23
C MET A 1 -41.60 27.46 3.44
N ARG A 2 -42.06 26.48 2.66
CA ARG A 2 -41.57 25.99 1.34
C ARG A 2 -40.06 25.67 1.10
N PHE A 3 -39.78 24.37 0.89
CA PHE A 3 -38.70 23.70 0.10
C PHE A 3 -38.52 24.32 -1.32
N PRO A 4 -37.39 24.18 -2.09
CA PRO A 4 -36.73 22.93 -2.55
C PRO A 4 -35.16 22.97 -2.67
N LEU A 5 -34.35 21.89 -2.64
CA LEU A 5 -34.11 20.77 -3.60
C LEU A 5 -33.46 21.20 -4.94
N ILE A 6 -32.11 21.10 -5.09
CA ILE A 6 -31.35 20.83 -6.35
C ILE A 6 -29.93 20.38 -5.92
N LEU A 7 -29.43 19.14 -6.01
CA LEU A 7 -29.21 18.19 -7.13
C LEU A 7 -28.26 18.72 -8.22
N THR A 8 -27.45 17.79 -8.73
CA THR A 8 -26.59 17.82 -9.93
C THR A 8 -25.12 18.19 -9.77
N ALA A 9 -24.32 17.14 -10.00
CA ALA A 9 -22.97 17.12 -10.46
C ALA A 9 -22.79 17.84 -11.81
N ALA A 10 -21.58 18.34 -12.08
CA ALA A 10 -20.78 17.95 -13.24
C ALA A 10 -19.56 18.89 -13.38
N ALA A 11 -18.42 18.27 -13.66
CA ALA A 11 -17.19 18.90 -14.07
C ALA A 11 -17.35 19.68 -15.39
N LEU A 12 -16.67 20.83 -15.48
CA LEU A 12 -16.27 21.40 -16.77
C LEU A 12 -14.79 21.80 -16.68
N ALA A 13 -14.06 21.25 -17.62
CA ALA A 13 -12.62 21.36 -17.77
C ALA A 13 -12.24 22.57 -18.64
N VAL A 14 -10.99 23.02 -18.44
CA VAL A 14 -10.12 23.76 -19.37
C VAL A 14 -10.50 25.20 -19.75
N SER A 15 -9.62 26.14 -19.39
CA SER A 15 -8.85 26.95 -20.36
C SER A 15 -7.80 27.78 -19.64
N GLY A 16 -6.54 27.60 -20.06
CA GLY A 16 -5.39 28.33 -19.54
C GLY A 16 -5.25 29.72 -20.17
N CYS A 17 -4.52 30.58 -19.46
CA CYS A 17 -3.64 31.64 -19.97
C CYS A 17 -3.01 32.30 -18.74
N VAL A 18 -1.86 31.83 -18.27
CA VAL A 18 -1.01 32.66 -17.40
C VAL A 18 0.27 32.98 -18.16
N VAL A 19 0.27 34.23 -18.60
CA VAL A 19 1.38 35.05 -19.06
C VAL A 19 2.64 34.80 -18.24
N GLN A 20 3.72 34.67 -18.98
CA GLN A 20 5.08 34.42 -18.53
C GLN A 20 5.64 35.76 -18.03
N SER A 21 5.74 35.93 -16.71
CA SER A 21 6.43 37.06 -16.07
C SER A 21 7.86 36.65 -15.72
N PRO A 22 8.90 37.38 -16.15
CA PRO A 22 10.28 37.09 -15.77
C PRO A 22 10.57 37.74 -14.41
N GLY A 23 10.38 36.97 -13.34
CA GLY A 23 10.80 37.32 -12.00
C GLY A 23 11.65 36.19 -11.43
N VAL A 24 12.97 36.33 -11.51
CA VAL A 24 13.94 35.44 -10.88
C VAL A 24 13.83 35.53 -9.35
N ALA A 25 13.11 34.58 -8.75
CA ALA A 25 13.20 34.29 -7.32
C ALA A 25 14.17 33.11 -7.10
N PRO A 26 14.94 33.09 -6.01
CA PRO A 26 15.82 31.97 -5.69
C PRO A 26 15.00 30.69 -5.50
N MET A 27 15.35 29.66 -6.26
CA MET A 27 14.71 28.35 -6.26
C MET A 27 14.80 27.72 -4.86
N PRO A 28 13.69 27.40 -4.17
CA PRO A 28 13.71 26.44 -3.08
C PRO A 28 14.07 25.05 -3.65
N PRO A 29 14.68 24.14 -2.86
CA PRO A 29 15.02 22.80 -3.33
C PRO A 29 13.77 22.13 -3.92
N ALA A 30 13.90 21.62 -5.14
CA ALA A 30 12.83 21.03 -5.91
C ALA A 30 12.05 20.00 -5.09
N VAL A 31 10.78 20.31 -4.79
CA VAL A 31 9.83 19.26 -4.42
C VAL A 31 9.60 18.38 -5.65
N PRO A 32 9.73 17.05 -5.56
CA PRO A 32 9.51 16.17 -6.70
C PRO A 32 8.06 16.32 -7.20
N PRO A 33 7.82 16.34 -8.52
CA PRO A 33 6.47 16.38 -9.05
C PRO A 33 5.70 15.15 -8.58
N VAL A 34 4.49 15.36 -8.06
CA VAL A 34 3.53 14.30 -7.75
C VAL A 34 3.00 13.70 -9.07
N THR A 35 3.79 12.82 -9.68
CA THR A 35 3.31 11.95 -10.76
C THR A 35 2.24 11.04 -10.16
N ALA A 36 0.99 11.17 -10.59
CA ALA A 36 0.00 10.12 -10.37
C ALA A 36 0.54 8.84 -11.02
N PRO A 37 0.76 7.73 -10.28
CA PRO A 37 1.36 6.55 -10.88
C PRO A 37 0.42 6.01 -11.96
N ALA A 38 0.98 5.68 -13.14
CA ALA A 38 0.43 4.60 -13.96
C ALA A 38 0.14 3.39 -13.06
N PRO A 39 -0.80 2.47 -13.38
CA PRO A 39 -0.95 1.25 -12.59
C PRO A 39 0.41 0.56 -12.52
N ALA A 40 1.09 0.76 -11.39
CA ALA A 40 2.48 0.41 -11.30
C ALA A 40 2.52 -1.12 -11.40
N PRO A 41 3.44 -1.73 -12.15
CA PRO A 41 3.64 -3.18 -12.12
C PRO A 41 3.71 -3.70 -10.67
N ASP A 42 4.19 -2.84 -9.76
CA ASP A 42 4.15 -2.95 -8.31
C ASP A 42 2.79 -3.31 -7.68
N ALA A 43 1.68 -2.74 -8.17
CA ALA A 43 0.34 -2.98 -7.63
C ALA A 43 -0.20 -4.38 -7.97
N ALA A 44 0.10 -4.86 -9.19
CA ALA A 44 -0.24 -6.22 -9.60
C ALA A 44 0.59 -7.24 -8.81
N ILE A 45 1.91 -7.02 -8.68
CA ILE A 45 2.80 -7.86 -7.88
C ILE A 45 2.36 -7.88 -6.41
N ARG A 46 2.02 -6.73 -5.82
CA ARG A 46 1.48 -6.67 -4.46
C ARG A 46 0.19 -7.46 -4.28
N SER A 47 -0.70 -7.42 -5.27
CA SER A 47 -1.96 -8.17 -5.20
C SER A 47 -1.72 -9.67 -5.22
N SER A 48 -0.86 -10.14 -6.14
CA SER A 48 -0.47 -11.55 -6.24
C SER A 48 0.25 -12.04 -4.97
N ALA A 49 1.25 -11.28 -4.50
CA ALA A 49 1.99 -11.61 -3.29
C ALA A 49 1.07 -11.64 -2.05
N ARG A 50 0.10 -10.73 -1.94
CA ARG A 50 -0.87 -10.74 -0.83
C ARG A 50 -1.66 -12.03 -0.77
N VAL A 51 -2.09 -12.58 -1.92
CA VAL A 51 -2.81 -13.86 -1.98
C VAL A 51 -1.93 -15.01 -1.47
N VAL A 52 -0.67 -15.06 -1.90
CA VAL A 52 0.30 -16.09 -1.49
C VAL A 52 0.60 -15.99 0.01
N VAL A 53 0.92 -14.80 0.50
CA VAL A 53 1.22 -14.54 1.92
C VAL A 53 0.02 -14.87 2.79
N ASN A 54 -1.19 -14.43 2.41
CA ASN A 54 -2.40 -14.72 3.15
C ASN A 54 -2.67 -16.23 3.25
N ARG A 55 -2.47 -16.97 2.15
CA ARG A 55 -2.63 -18.43 2.12
C ARG A 55 -1.62 -19.13 3.03
N GLU A 56 -0.37 -18.69 3.00
CA GLU A 56 0.70 -19.27 3.83
C GLU A 56 0.48 -18.97 5.32
N MET A 57 0.09 -17.74 5.66
CA MET A 57 -0.26 -17.36 7.03
C MET A 57 -1.48 -18.12 7.53
N ALA A 58 -2.51 -18.29 6.70
CA ALA A 58 -3.72 -19.06 7.05
C ALA A 58 -3.43 -20.55 7.28
N LYS A 59 -2.45 -21.13 6.55
CA LYS A 59 -1.98 -22.50 6.81
C LYS A 59 -1.31 -22.64 8.17
N ARG A 60 -0.59 -21.60 8.62
CA ARG A 60 0.17 -21.60 9.88
C ARG A 60 -0.66 -21.22 11.10
N LEU A 61 -1.65 -20.34 10.92
CA LEU A 61 -2.57 -19.91 11.97
C LEU A 61 -4.03 -20.09 11.54
N PRO A 62 -4.52 -21.34 11.49
CA PRO A 62 -5.93 -21.60 11.20
C PRO A 62 -6.82 -21.02 12.31
N GLY A 63 -7.87 -20.29 11.91
CA GLY A 63 -8.82 -19.67 12.84
C GLY A 63 -8.41 -18.30 13.38
N ALA A 64 -7.23 -17.78 13.06
CA ALA A 64 -6.81 -16.42 13.41
C ALA A 64 -7.03 -15.45 12.24
N ASN A 65 -7.30 -14.18 12.54
CA ASN A 65 -7.32 -13.14 11.53
C ASN A 65 -5.89 -12.84 11.06
N VAL A 66 -5.53 -13.31 9.88
CA VAL A 66 -4.20 -13.14 9.28
C VAL A 66 -4.03 -11.85 8.48
N ALA A 67 -5.10 -11.07 8.29
CA ALA A 67 -5.07 -9.84 7.52
C ALA A 67 -4.06 -8.79 8.06
N PRO A 68 -4.03 -8.47 9.37
CA PRO A 68 -3.11 -7.44 9.86
C PRO A 68 -1.64 -7.91 9.85
N TYR A 69 -1.39 -9.21 10.01
CA TYR A 69 -0.04 -9.78 9.88
C TYR A 69 0.44 -9.77 8.43
N THR A 70 -0.44 -10.14 7.50
CA THR A 70 -0.17 -10.07 6.06
C THR A 70 0.16 -8.64 5.67
N ASP A 71 -0.58 -7.66 6.19
CA ASP A 71 -0.35 -6.26 5.84
C ASP A 71 1.01 -5.72 6.34
N CYS A 72 1.43 -6.11 7.55
CA CYS A 72 2.77 -5.79 8.05
C CYS A 72 3.88 -6.35 7.15
N VAL A 73 3.73 -7.59 6.64
CA VAL A 73 4.69 -8.19 5.70
C VAL A 73 4.69 -7.42 4.38
N MET A 74 3.51 -7.12 3.83
CA MET A 74 3.38 -6.41 2.55
C MET A 74 3.95 -4.98 2.60
N GLN A 75 3.86 -4.28 3.73
CA GLN A 75 4.40 -2.92 3.89
C GLN A 75 5.92 -2.89 4.10
N ASN A 76 6.51 -3.94 4.65
CA ASN A 76 7.96 -3.99 4.95
C ASN A 76 8.77 -4.77 3.91
N ALA A 77 8.09 -5.41 2.94
CA ALA A 77 8.73 -6.10 1.84
C ALA A 77 9.11 -5.14 0.71
N THR A 78 10.24 -5.42 0.06
CA THR A 78 10.65 -4.71 -1.16
C THR A 78 9.93 -5.28 -2.39
N THR A 79 9.83 -4.50 -3.47
CA THR A 79 9.22 -4.96 -4.74
C THR A 79 9.86 -6.24 -5.27
N ALA A 80 11.19 -6.39 -5.13
CA ALA A 80 11.91 -7.59 -5.55
C ALA A 80 11.55 -8.81 -4.70
N GLU A 81 11.39 -8.64 -3.38
CA GLU A 81 10.93 -9.71 -2.49
C GLU A 81 9.47 -10.07 -2.79
N LEU A 82 8.62 -9.10 -3.06
CA LEU A 82 7.21 -9.34 -3.44
C LEU A 82 7.09 -10.04 -4.79
N ALA A 83 7.92 -9.69 -5.77
CA ALA A 83 7.99 -10.38 -7.05
C ALA A 83 8.43 -11.85 -6.84
N SER A 84 9.49 -12.05 -6.06
CA SER A 84 9.96 -13.40 -5.72
C SER A 84 8.88 -14.22 -4.99
N ILE A 85 8.12 -13.63 -4.07
CA ILE A 85 7.00 -14.30 -3.39
C ILE A 85 5.85 -14.61 -4.35
N ALA A 86 5.55 -13.72 -5.29
CA ALA A 86 4.50 -13.92 -6.29
C ALA A 86 4.86 -15.04 -7.29
N ASP A 87 6.13 -15.15 -7.68
CA ASP A 87 6.66 -16.22 -8.53
C ASP A 87 6.90 -17.53 -7.78
N SER A 88 7.23 -17.47 -6.49
CA SER A 88 7.52 -18.65 -5.68
C SER A 88 6.26 -19.46 -5.42
N ALA A 89 6.28 -20.73 -5.83
CA ALA A 89 5.35 -21.72 -5.31
C ALA A 89 5.47 -21.80 -3.76
N ASN A 90 4.40 -22.29 -3.12
CA ASN A 90 4.12 -22.24 -1.67
C ASN A 90 5.33 -22.54 -0.73
N THR A 91 6.32 -23.33 -1.16
CA THR A 91 7.53 -23.67 -0.40
C THR A 91 8.60 -22.56 -0.37
N GLY A 92 8.76 -21.80 -1.46
CA GLY A 92 9.74 -20.70 -1.53
C GLY A 92 9.28 -19.43 -0.82
N ALA A 93 7.96 -19.19 -0.84
CA ALA A 93 7.34 -18.04 -0.19
C ALA A 93 7.54 -18.05 1.34
N SER A 94 7.54 -19.22 1.98
CA SER A 94 7.71 -19.32 3.44
C SER A 94 9.04 -18.77 3.94
N SER A 95 10.15 -19.09 3.25
CA SER A 95 11.49 -18.62 3.62
C SER A 95 11.65 -17.13 3.39
N ALA A 96 11.10 -16.60 2.29
CA ALA A 96 11.09 -15.18 2.00
C ALA A 96 10.28 -14.39 3.04
N VAL A 97 9.08 -14.87 3.37
CA VAL A 97 8.23 -14.26 4.42
C VAL A 97 8.93 -14.32 5.78
N ALA A 98 9.59 -15.42 6.13
CA ALA A 98 10.35 -15.52 7.37
C ALA A 98 11.49 -14.49 7.45
N ALA A 99 12.22 -14.27 6.35
CA ALA A 99 13.26 -13.26 6.27
C ALA A 99 12.69 -11.84 6.45
N ILE A 100 11.52 -11.54 5.88
CA ILE A 100 10.84 -10.25 6.04
C ILE A 100 10.37 -10.07 7.49
N VAL A 101 9.78 -11.10 8.10
CA VAL A 101 9.30 -11.07 9.49
C VAL A 101 10.44 -10.91 10.50
N ALA A 102 11.63 -11.47 10.21
CA ALA A 102 12.81 -11.31 11.03
C ALA A 102 13.35 -9.86 11.09
N ARG A 103 12.87 -8.97 10.22
CA ARG A 103 13.27 -7.56 10.23
C ARG A 103 12.66 -6.85 11.47
N PRO A 104 13.40 -5.91 12.10
CA PRO A 104 12.91 -5.19 13.27
C PRO A 104 11.60 -4.42 13.02
N ALA A 105 11.49 -3.77 11.87
CA ALA A 105 10.29 -3.00 11.52
C ALA A 105 9.04 -3.91 11.37
N THR A 106 9.18 -5.06 10.72
CA THR A 106 8.09 -6.01 10.51
C THR A 106 7.64 -6.64 11.82
N SER A 107 8.58 -7.08 12.65
CA SER A 107 8.28 -7.65 13.98
C SER A 107 7.60 -6.64 14.91
N GLN A 108 8.00 -5.37 14.88
CA GLN A 108 7.31 -4.29 15.61
C GLN A 108 5.88 -4.07 15.10
N CYS A 109 5.68 -4.07 13.77
CA CYS A 109 4.35 -3.97 13.18
C CYS A 109 3.44 -5.13 13.62
N ILE A 110 3.96 -6.36 13.58
CA ILE A 110 3.24 -7.58 14.01
C ILE A 110 2.87 -7.50 15.49
N ALA A 111 3.80 -7.04 16.35
CA ALA A 111 3.54 -6.83 17.77
C ALA A 111 2.45 -5.78 18.00
N GLY A 112 2.48 -4.67 17.25
CA GLY A 112 1.44 -3.63 17.27
C GLY A 112 0.07 -4.14 16.82
N ALA A 113 0.03 -4.90 15.72
CA ALA A 113 -1.17 -5.55 15.21
C ALA A 113 -1.77 -6.54 16.22
N ALA A 114 -0.93 -7.36 16.85
CA ALA A 114 -1.37 -8.29 17.89
C ALA A 114 -1.89 -7.55 19.13
N ALA A 115 -1.23 -6.46 19.54
CA ALA A 115 -1.68 -5.63 20.66
C ALA A 115 -3.01 -4.93 20.35
N ALA A 116 -3.21 -4.46 19.13
CA ALA A 116 -4.48 -3.87 18.69
C ALA A 116 -5.62 -4.89 18.69
N ALA A 117 -5.39 -6.10 18.17
CA ALA A 117 -6.39 -7.16 18.13
C ALA A 117 -6.87 -7.57 19.54
N ARG A 118 -5.98 -7.57 20.54
CA ARG A 118 -6.33 -7.85 21.94
C ARG A 118 -7.17 -6.76 22.61
N ARG A 119 -7.14 -5.52 22.10
CA ARG A 119 -7.96 -4.43 22.65
C ARG A 119 -9.38 -4.43 22.12
N THR A 120 -9.63 -5.15 21.03
CA THR A 120 -10.94 -5.26 20.38
C THR A 120 -11.65 -6.58 20.68
N ALA A 121 -11.01 -7.48 21.42
CA ALA A 121 -11.57 -8.74 21.90
C ALA A 121 -12.06 -8.58 23.34
#